data_AF-A0AAD7X667-F1
#
_entry.id   AF-A0AAD7X667-F1
#
_cell.length_a   1.000
_cell.length_b   1.000
_cell.length_c   1.000
_cell.angle_alpha   90.00
_cell.angle_beta   90.00
_cell.angle_gamma   90.00
#
_symmetry.space_group_name_H-M   'P 1'
#
loop_
_entity.id
_entity.type
_entity.pdbx_description
1 polymer ?
#
loop_
_entity_poly.entity_id
_entity_poly.type
_entity_poly.pdbx_seq_one_letter_code
_entity_poly.pdbx_strand_id
1 'polypeptide(L)'
;MSSDSDALSHFTPLDELIQVIYQGSGRFVIISSVDESSWTTHVGLTGEEGRWWQGRWTEKDVREVIGSKVSGFLLDSFVEKLSDTFVKGEISIGNWASEKGAPIQLMFGTNAKTPIQMQLVELSPQDAAAFATKVFIALQAQSRKCRLHASSYDTAAIPAFAASSSANFPSRRSPGSSYARPHSPGQAKGKGKTSDANSVSESRSKRKAEEANDEIQALKAELEKVKRQQNAIMTDPSKLLPVAKTKPSQAAATKTRGVSLANPTKKARKYKPIEFASDDDE
;
A
#
# COMPACT_ATOMS: atom_id res chain seq x y z
N MET A 1 12.42 -21.53 26.23
CA MET A 1 11.84 -20.20 25.97
C MET A 1 12.14 -19.89 24.53
N SER A 2 11.23 -20.31 23.64
CA SER A 2 11.43 -20.13 22.20
C SER A 2 11.14 -18.69 21.87
N SER A 3 12.07 -18.03 21.20
CA SER A 3 11.88 -16.74 20.56
C SER A 3 10.82 -16.91 19.47
N ASP A 4 9.54 -16.80 19.84
CA ASP A 4 8.48 -16.48 18.88
C ASP A 4 8.87 -15.11 18.34
N SER A 5 9.43 -15.10 17.13
CA SER A 5 9.66 -13.87 16.38
C SER A 5 8.29 -13.23 16.22
N ASP A 6 8.13 -12.04 16.77
CA ASP A 6 6.87 -11.31 16.73
C ASP A 6 6.42 -11.16 15.28
N ALA A 7 5.32 -11.82 14.91
CA ALA A 7 4.84 -11.86 13.53
C ALA A 7 4.61 -10.45 12.97
N LEU A 8 4.28 -9.48 13.83
CA LEU A 8 3.99 -8.11 13.40
C LEU A 8 5.25 -7.31 13.08
N SER A 9 6.43 -7.71 13.55
CA SER A 9 7.69 -7.06 13.16
C SER A 9 7.94 -7.11 11.64
N HIS A 10 7.41 -8.15 10.98
CA HIS A 10 7.48 -8.32 9.53
C HIS A 10 6.51 -7.39 8.76
N PHE A 11 5.55 -6.76 9.44
CA PHE A 11 4.51 -5.93 8.79
C PHE A 11 4.96 -4.50 8.51
N THR A 12 6.17 -4.10 8.95
CA THR A 12 6.75 -2.77 8.71
C THR A 12 6.59 -2.24 7.26
N PRO A 13 6.71 -3.04 6.18
CA PRO A 13 6.48 -2.58 4.81
C PRO A 13 5.04 -2.15 4.48
N LEU A 14 4.09 -2.44 5.37
CA LEU A 14 2.69 -1.99 5.26
C LEU A 14 2.46 -0.68 6.02
N ASP A 15 3.43 -0.20 6.78
CA ASP A 15 3.30 1.06 7.51
C ASP A 15 3.24 2.25 6.55
N GLU A 16 2.44 3.25 6.93
CA GLU A 16 2.25 4.50 6.19
C GLU A 16 1.77 4.35 4.72
N LEU A 17 1.24 3.18 4.32
CA LEU A 17 0.67 3.02 2.99
C LEU A 17 -0.66 3.76 2.86
N ILE A 18 -0.81 4.52 1.77
CA ILE A 18 -2.01 5.29 1.46
C ILE A 18 -2.49 4.93 0.05
N GLN A 19 -3.76 4.58 -0.08
CA GLN A 19 -4.39 4.25 -1.36
C GLN A 19 -5.75 4.94 -1.48
N VAL A 20 -6.09 5.39 -2.68
CA VAL A 20 -7.43 5.89 -3.00
C VAL A 20 -8.10 4.89 -3.94
N ILE A 21 -9.32 4.48 -3.60
CA ILE A 21 -10.13 3.60 -4.45
C ILE A 21 -11.50 4.22 -4.73
N TYR A 22 -12.06 3.84 -5.88
CA TYR A 22 -13.38 4.27 -6.31
C TYR A 22 -14.26 3.03 -6.46
N GLN A 23 -15.42 3.02 -5.80
CA GLN A 23 -16.36 1.91 -5.89
C GLN A 23 -17.79 2.48 -5.97
N GLY A 24 -18.42 2.31 -7.13
CA GLY A 24 -19.66 3.01 -7.45
C GLY A 24 -19.46 4.52 -7.43
N SER A 25 -20.27 5.24 -6.66
CA SER A 25 -20.14 6.69 -6.41
C SER A 25 -19.22 7.02 -5.22
N GLY A 26 -18.77 6.02 -4.47
CA GLY A 26 -17.93 6.20 -3.29
C GLY A 26 -16.45 6.37 -3.64
N ARG A 27 -15.81 7.40 -3.08
CA ARG A 27 -14.36 7.58 -3.10
C ARG A 27 -13.81 7.31 -1.71
N PHE A 28 -13.00 6.28 -1.58
CA PHE A 28 -12.44 5.85 -0.30
C PHE A 28 -10.95 6.15 -0.24
N VAL A 29 -10.49 6.61 0.92
CA VAL A 29 -9.06 6.78 1.26
C VAL A 29 -8.72 5.72 2.29
N ILE A 30 -7.72 4.90 2.00
CA ILE A 30 -7.25 3.84 2.88
C ILE A 30 -5.88 4.25 3.39
N ILE A 31 -5.69 4.20 4.71
CA ILE A 31 -4.44 4.55 5.38
C ILE A 31 -4.05 3.37 6.27
N SER A 32 -2.87 2.84 6.05
CA SER A 32 -2.29 1.75 6.81
C SER A 32 -1.31 2.27 7.86
N SER A 33 -1.30 1.66 9.04
CA SER A 33 -0.38 1.96 10.13
C SER A 33 -0.03 0.71 10.90
N VAL A 34 1.24 0.52 11.24
CA VAL A 34 1.73 -0.65 11.99
C VAL A 34 2.29 -0.19 13.32
N ASP A 35 1.74 -0.74 14.41
CA ASP A 35 2.24 -0.55 15.77
C ASP A 35 2.92 -1.83 16.26
N GLU A 36 3.53 -1.77 17.45
CA GLU A 36 4.19 -2.92 18.10
C GLU A 36 3.28 -4.14 18.32
N SER A 37 1.96 -3.95 18.36
CA SER A 37 1.00 -5.00 18.72
C SER A 37 -0.10 -5.24 17.70
N SER A 38 -0.17 -4.43 16.65
CA SER A 38 -1.17 -4.62 15.60
C SER A 38 -0.87 -3.86 14.32
N TRP A 39 -1.34 -4.43 13.22
CA TRP A 39 -1.53 -3.69 11.98
C TRP A 39 -2.96 -3.13 11.93
N THR A 40 -3.08 -1.82 11.74
CA THR A 40 -4.36 -1.11 11.69
C THR A 40 -4.53 -0.43 10.34
N THR A 41 -5.70 -0.59 9.73
CA THR A 41 -6.08 0.12 8.51
C THR A 41 -7.29 1.01 8.78
N HIS A 42 -7.19 2.28 8.41
CA HIS A 42 -8.28 3.24 8.46
C HIS A 42 -8.82 3.48 7.06
N VAL A 43 -10.13 3.43 6.91
CA VAL A 43 -10.82 3.70 5.65
C VAL A 43 -11.71 4.91 5.85
N GLY A 44 -11.49 5.98 5.10
CA GLY A 44 -12.31 7.19 5.11
C GLY A 44 -13.13 7.30 3.84
N LEU A 45 -14.45 7.54 3.96
CA LEU A 45 -15.28 7.93 2.84
C LEU A 45 -15.11 9.43 2.57
N THR A 46 -14.73 9.78 1.35
CA THR A 46 -14.65 11.18 0.93
C THR A 46 -16.05 11.70 0.70
N GLY A 47 -16.44 12.75 1.43
CA GLY A 47 -17.76 13.38 1.33
C GLY A 47 -18.05 14.25 2.54
N GLU A 48 -19.25 14.80 2.60
CA GLU A 48 -19.69 15.67 3.71
C GLU A 48 -19.90 14.88 5.02
N GLU A 49 -20.13 13.57 4.92
CA GLU A 49 -20.42 12.72 6.08
C GLU A 49 -19.21 12.47 6.98
N GLY A 50 -17.98 12.60 6.43
CA GLY A 50 -16.74 12.41 7.20
C GLY A 50 -16.65 11.04 7.91
N ARG A 51 -17.21 9.98 7.31
CA ARG A 51 -17.25 8.65 7.92
C ARG A 51 -15.92 7.94 7.79
N TRP A 52 -15.51 7.29 8.87
CA TRP A 52 -14.30 6.50 8.94
C TRP A 52 -14.59 5.13 9.54
N TRP A 53 -13.86 4.13 9.06
CA TRP A 53 -13.85 2.79 9.62
C TRP A 53 -12.42 2.39 9.97
N GLN A 54 -12.29 1.48 10.91
CA GLN A 54 -11.02 0.93 11.37
C GLN A 54 -11.07 -0.59 11.27
N GLY A 55 -10.10 -1.17 10.56
CA GLY A 55 -9.75 -2.58 10.61
C GLY A 55 -8.49 -2.76 11.42
N ARG A 56 -8.42 -3.82 12.22
CA ARG A 56 -7.26 -4.12 13.05
C ARG A 56 -6.97 -5.61 13.03
N TRP A 57 -5.73 -5.96 12.77
CA TRP A 57 -5.20 -7.31 12.90
C TRP A 57 -4.12 -7.35 13.97
N THR A 58 -4.31 -8.27 14.90
CA THR A 58 -3.31 -8.69 15.87
C THR A 58 -2.54 -9.89 15.34
N GLU A 59 -1.48 -10.30 16.04
CA GLU A 59 -0.75 -11.54 15.73
C GLU A 59 -1.69 -12.76 15.62
N LYS A 60 -2.73 -12.82 16.46
CA LYS A 60 -3.72 -13.91 16.42
C LYS A 60 -4.44 -13.96 15.07
N ASP A 61 -4.88 -12.81 14.58
CA ASP A 61 -5.62 -12.70 13.31
C ASP A 61 -4.71 -13.07 12.13
N VAL A 62 -3.45 -12.61 12.17
CA VAL A 62 -2.43 -12.99 11.16
C VAL A 62 -2.21 -14.50 11.14
N ARG A 63 -2.09 -15.14 12.31
CA ARG A 63 -1.95 -16.60 12.43
C ARG A 63 -3.23 -17.35 12.05
N GLU A 64 -4.40 -16.75 12.15
CA GLU A 64 -5.66 -17.33 11.68
C GLU A 64 -5.72 -17.33 10.15
N VAL A 65 -5.30 -16.23 9.51
CA VAL A 65 -5.34 -16.07 8.05
C VAL A 65 -4.26 -16.92 7.36
N ILE A 66 -3.03 -16.91 7.87
CA ILE A 66 -1.89 -17.58 7.23
C ILE A 66 -1.69 -19.01 7.78
N GLY A 67 -2.18 -19.28 8.98
CA GLY A 67 -2.03 -20.55 9.71
C GLY A 67 -1.09 -20.45 10.91
N SER A 68 -1.17 -21.39 11.85
CA SER A 68 -0.40 -21.31 13.11
C SER A 68 1.10 -21.62 12.97
N LYS A 69 1.52 -22.20 11.83
CA LYS A 69 2.88 -22.69 11.58
C LYS A 69 3.54 -21.98 10.40
N VAL A 70 3.63 -20.66 10.48
CA VAL A 70 4.26 -19.84 9.43
C VAL A 70 5.75 -19.68 9.76
N SER A 71 6.63 -19.96 8.80
CA SER A 71 8.03 -19.57 8.90
C SER A 71 8.16 -18.07 8.60
N GLY A 72 9.19 -17.40 9.15
CA GLY A 72 9.43 -15.97 8.86
C GLY A 72 9.44 -15.65 7.37
N PHE A 73 10.05 -16.51 6.54
CA PHE A 73 10.07 -16.35 5.08
C PHE A 73 8.67 -16.37 4.43
N LEU A 74 7.76 -17.24 4.90
CA LEU A 74 6.39 -17.27 4.37
C LEU A 74 5.62 -16.01 4.79
N LEU A 75 5.91 -15.49 5.98
CA LEU A 75 5.33 -14.26 6.49
C LEU A 75 5.83 -13.05 5.71
N ASP A 76 7.13 -12.94 5.46
CA ASP A 76 7.74 -11.91 4.62
C ASP A 76 7.12 -11.91 3.22
N SER A 77 7.03 -13.07 2.57
CA SER A 77 6.42 -13.18 1.24
C SER A 77 4.92 -12.84 1.24
N PHE A 78 4.22 -13.14 2.33
CA PHE A 78 2.81 -12.76 2.49
C PHE A 78 2.67 -11.24 2.62
N VAL A 79 3.47 -10.59 3.46
CA VAL A 79 3.47 -9.14 3.66
C VAL A 79 3.88 -8.42 2.38
N GLU A 80 4.91 -8.89 1.69
CA GLU A 80 5.34 -8.35 0.40
C GLU A 80 4.21 -8.40 -0.63
N LYS A 81 3.50 -9.53 -0.74
CA LYS A 81 2.32 -9.64 -1.62
C LYS A 81 1.21 -8.69 -1.20
N LEU A 82 0.99 -8.52 0.10
CA LEU A 82 -0.06 -7.64 0.60
C LEU A 82 0.26 -6.17 0.31
N SER A 83 1.53 -5.78 0.46
CA SER A 83 2.04 -4.46 0.09
C SER A 83 1.90 -4.22 -1.41
N ASP A 84 2.28 -5.21 -2.23
CA ASP A 84 2.10 -5.20 -3.68
C ASP A 84 0.64 -5.00 -4.09
N THR A 85 -0.28 -5.76 -3.48
CA THR A 85 -1.72 -5.65 -3.69
C THR A 85 -2.22 -4.24 -3.32
N PHE A 86 -1.68 -3.67 -2.24
CA PHE A 86 -2.01 -2.31 -1.81
C PHE A 86 -1.61 -1.27 -2.85
N VAL A 87 -0.34 -1.31 -3.28
CA VAL A 87 0.25 -0.37 -4.26
C VAL A 87 -0.37 -0.52 -5.65
N LYS A 88 -0.72 -1.74 -6.06
CA LYS A 88 -1.39 -2.00 -7.35
C LYS A 88 -2.86 -1.57 -7.35
N GLY A 89 -3.41 -1.20 -6.19
CA GLY A 89 -4.83 -0.86 -6.05
C GLY A 89 -5.76 -2.06 -6.22
N GLU A 90 -5.28 -3.27 -5.95
CA GLU A 90 -6.08 -4.51 -5.97
C GLU A 90 -6.87 -4.67 -4.66
N ILE A 91 -7.50 -3.58 -4.23
CA ILE A 91 -8.26 -3.47 -2.98
C ILE A 91 -9.69 -3.04 -3.32
N SER A 92 -10.68 -3.59 -2.60
CA SER A 92 -12.07 -3.13 -2.68
C SER A 92 -12.77 -3.18 -1.33
N ILE A 93 -13.93 -2.51 -1.24
CA ILE A 93 -14.79 -2.53 -0.06
C ILE A 93 -15.88 -3.60 -0.26
N GLY A 94 -15.80 -4.68 0.49
CA GLY A 94 -16.83 -5.71 0.57
C GLY A 94 -18.04 -5.26 1.38
N ASN A 95 -19.23 -5.73 1.00
CA ASN A 95 -20.51 -5.46 1.66
C ASN A 95 -20.81 -3.97 1.87
N TRP A 96 -20.35 -3.11 0.97
CA TRP A 96 -20.60 -1.67 1.05
C TRP A 96 -22.10 -1.37 1.06
N ALA A 97 -22.56 -0.63 2.07
CA ALA A 97 -23.90 -0.08 2.16
C ALA A 97 -23.82 1.34 2.73
N SER A 98 -24.65 2.25 2.21
CA SER A 98 -24.68 3.65 2.68
C SER A 98 -25.19 3.80 4.11
N GLU A 99 -25.86 2.77 4.65
CA GLU A 99 -26.42 2.80 5.99
C GLU A 99 -25.34 2.90 7.08
N LYS A 100 -25.68 3.60 8.16
CA LYS A 100 -24.79 3.73 9.33
C LYS A 100 -24.72 2.41 10.09
N GLY A 101 -23.51 1.97 10.43
CA GLY A 101 -23.26 0.72 11.15
C GLY A 101 -23.27 -0.53 10.28
N ALA A 102 -23.29 -0.39 8.95
CA ALA A 102 -23.18 -1.55 8.07
C ALA A 102 -21.83 -2.27 8.28
N PRO A 103 -21.82 -3.61 8.41
CA PRO A 103 -20.58 -4.39 8.54
C PRO A 103 -19.89 -4.47 7.18
N ILE A 104 -18.96 -3.54 6.94
CA ILE A 104 -18.16 -3.52 5.72
C ILE A 104 -16.81 -4.22 5.93
N GLN A 105 -16.22 -4.66 4.83
CA GLN A 105 -14.95 -5.39 4.85
C GLN A 105 -13.98 -4.76 3.87
N LEU A 106 -12.70 -4.76 4.22
CA LEU A 106 -11.63 -4.46 3.29
C LEU A 106 -11.16 -5.76 2.64
N MET A 107 -11.23 -5.83 1.31
CA MET A 107 -10.83 -7.01 0.55
C MET A 107 -9.54 -6.74 -0.22
N PHE A 108 -8.52 -7.55 0.03
CA PHE A 108 -7.24 -7.51 -0.66
C PHE A 108 -7.14 -8.64 -1.69
N GLY A 109 -6.58 -8.32 -2.86
CA GLY A 109 -6.36 -9.28 -3.92
C GLY A 109 -7.67 -9.65 -4.60
N THR A 110 -8.40 -8.65 -5.09
CA THR A 110 -9.69 -8.84 -5.79
C THR A 110 -9.59 -9.78 -7.00
N ASN A 111 -8.39 -9.90 -7.59
CA ASN A 111 -8.08 -10.82 -8.69
C ASN A 111 -7.64 -12.22 -8.23
N ALA A 112 -7.39 -12.42 -6.92
CA ALA A 112 -6.96 -13.69 -6.37
C ALA A 112 -8.14 -14.66 -6.20
N LYS A 113 -7.86 -15.96 -6.27
CA LYS A 113 -8.87 -17.01 -6.06
C LYS A 113 -9.53 -16.93 -4.69
N THR A 114 -8.77 -16.50 -3.68
CA THR A 114 -9.20 -16.35 -2.29
C THR A 114 -8.77 -14.98 -1.81
N PRO A 115 -9.61 -13.95 -2.02
CA PRO A 115 -9.34 -12.61 -1.51
C PRO A 115 -9.20 -12.65 0.01
N ILE A 116 -8.27 -11.85 0.52
CA ILE A 116 -8.05 -11.71 1.96
C ILE A 116 -9.01 -10.65 2.48
N GLN A 117 -9.69 -10.93 3.61
CA GLN A 117 -10.73 -10.06 4.14
C GLN A 117 -10.35 -9.54 5.53
N MET A 118 -10.47 -8.24 5.72
CA MET A 118 -10.32 -7.58 7.02
C MET A 118 -11.65 -6.92 7.40
N GLN A 119 -12.21 -7.28 8.57
CA GLN A 119 -13.42 -6.65 9.07
C GLN A 119 -13.14 -5.21 9.48
N LEU A 120 -14.07 -4.30 9.14
CA LEU A 120 -13.97 -2.90 9.47
C LEU A 120 -15.08 -2.50 10.44
N VAL A 121 -14.72 -1.74 11.48
CA VAL A 121 -15.65 -1.20 12.46
C VAL A 121 -15.79 0.30 12.24
N GLU A 122 -17.03 0.80 12.13
CA GLU A 122 -17.28 2.23 11.97
C GLU A 122 -16.87 3.00 13.22
N LEU A 123 -16.06 4.05 13.05
CA LEU A 123 -15.63 4.92 14.14
C LEU A 123 -16.77 5.85 14.56
N SER A 124 -16.75 6.24 15.83
CA SER A 124 -17.64 7.31 16.30
C SER A 124 -17.30 8.62 15.56
N PRO A 125 -18.25 9.56 15.37
CA PRO A 125 -17.95 10.84 14.74
C PRO A 125 -16.83 11.61 15.44
N GLN A 126 -16.71 11.47 16.76
CA GLN A 126 -15.65 12.10 17.54
C GLN A 126 -14.28 11.51 17.21
N ASP A 127 -14.17 10.18 17.18
CA ASP A 127 -12.90 9.49 16.88
C ASP A 127 -12.50 9.68 15.42
N ALA A 128 -13.48 9.63 14.51
CA ALA A 128 -13.31 9.91 13.10
C ALA A 128 -12.77 11.33 12.88
N ALA A 129 -13.36 12.34 13.53
CA ALA A 129 -12.89 13.73 13.45
C ALA A 129 -11.49 13.91 14.05
N ALA A 130 -11.22 13.27 15.20
CA ALA A 130 -9.91 13.31 15.83
C ALA A 130 -8.83 12.68 14.93
N PHE A 131 -9.12 11.52 14.34
CA PHE A 131 -8.22 10.83 13.41
C PHE A 131 -7.99 11.66 12.13
N ALA A 132 -9.07 12.12 11.48
CA ALA A 132 -8.97 12.93 10.28
C ALA A 132 -8.13 14.20 10.54
N THR A 133 -8.36 14.87 11.67
CA THR A 133 -7.59 16.05 12.07
C THR A 133 -6.11 15.74 12.24
N LYS A 134 -5.77 14.60 12.87
CA LYS A 134 -4.37 14.15 13.01
C LYS A 134 -3.69 14.01 11.64
N VAL A 135 -4.37 13.36 10.67
CA VAL A 135 -3.85 13.16 9.31
C VAL A 135 -3.72 14.48 8.54
N PHE A 136 -4.75 15.33 8.55
CA PHE A 136 -4.74 16.61 7.83
C PHE A 136 -3.73 17.60 8.40
N ILE A 137 -3.60 17.68 9.73
CA ILE A 137 -2.59 18.54 10.36
C ILE A 137 -1.19 18.05 9.99
N ALA A 138 -0.95 16.73 9.99
CA ALA A 138 0.35 16.19 9.59
C ALA A 138 0.70 16.57 8.14
N LEU A 139 -0.24 16.44 7.19
CA LEU A 139 -0.04 16.83 5.80
C LEU A 139 0.19 18.34 5.63
N GLN A 140 -0.61 19.17 6.32
CA GLN A 140 -0.41 20.62 6.27
C GLN A 140 0.91 21.04 6.92
N ALA A 141 1.27 20.46 8.06
CA ALA A 141 2.55 20.69 8.71
C ALA A 141 3.70 20.31 7.78
N GLN A 142 3.66 19.12 7.17
CA GLN A 142 4.66 18.68 6.18
C GLN A 142 4.78 19.66 5.01
N SER A 143 3.66 20.08 4.41
CA SER A 143 3.65 21.07 3.32
C SER A 143 4.29 22.40 3.74
N ARG A 144 4.17 22.76 5.02
CA ARG A 144 4.77 23.95 5.64
C ARG A 144 6.17 23.71 6.21
N LYS A 145 6.79 22.55 5.94
CA LYS A 145 8.07 22.12 6.52
C LYS A 145 8.06 22.19 8.06
N CYS A 146 6.94 21.83 8.66
CA CYS A 146 6.63 21.88 10.10
C CYS A 146 6.75 23.28 10.72
N ARG A 147 6.59 24.36 9.94
CA ARG A 147 6.59 25.74 10.43
C ARG A 147 5.18 26.22 10.76
N LEU A 148 4.96 26.64 12.00
CA LEU A 148 3.72 27.29 12.45
C LEU A 148 3.42 28.58 11.67
N HIS A 149 4.47 29.32 11.30
CA HIS A 149 4.40 30.53 10.49
C HIS A 149 5.33 30.40 9.27
N ALA A 150 4.83 29.81 8.19
CA ALA A 150 5.53 29.89 6.91
C ALA A 150 5.51 31.36 6.45
N SER A 151 6.67 31.97 6.24
CA SER A 151 6.72 33.33 5.69
C SER A 151 6.04 33.31 4.32
N SER A 152 5.15 34.26 4.04
CA SER A 152 4.44 34.35 2.75
C SER A 152 5.37 34.48 1.53
N TYR A 153 6.67 34.64 1.75
CA TYR A 153 7.71 34.72 0.73
C TYR A 153 8.35 33.37 0.36
N ASP A 154 8.02 32.27 1.05
CA ASP A 154 8.62 30.94 0.80
C ASP A 154 7.82 30.07 -0.21
N THR A 155 6.71 30.61 -0.75
CA THR A 155 5.95 29.98 -1.84
C THR A 155 6.63 30.25 -3.19
N ALA A 156 7.82 29.69 -3.39
CA ALA A 156 8.52 29.73 -4.67
C ALA A 156 8.24 28.46 -5.50
N ALA A 157 7.68 28.69 -6.70
CA ALA A 157 7.65 27.83 -7.89
C ALA A 157 6.75 26.58 -7.87
N ILE A 158 5.45 26.79 -8.07
CA ILE A 158 4.71 25.92 -9.00
C ILE A 158 5.10 26.37 -10.42
N PRO A 159 5.61 25.48 -11.31
CA PRO A 159 5.77 25.84 -12.71
C PRO A 159 4.37 26.07 -13.29
N ALA A 160 4.08 27.33 -13.63
CA ALA A 160 2.90 27.70 -14.36
C ALA A 160 2.91 26.97 -15.71
N PHE A 161 2.04 25.98 -15.87
CA PHE A 161 1.66 25.52 -17.20
C PHE A 161 1.12 26.73 -17.96
N ALA A 162 1.74 27.02 -19.10
CA ALA A 162 1.40 28.11 -19.97
C ALA A 162 -0.07 28.01 -20.41
N ALA A 163 -0.92 28.86 -19.83
CA ALA A 163 -2.21 29.19 -20.42
C ALA A 163 -1.96 30.28 -21.48
N SER A 164 -2.11 29.90 -22.74
CA SER A 164 -2.07 30.77 -23.90
C SER A 164 -3.25 31.75 -23.90
N SER A 165 -2.91 33.04 -23.75
CA SER A 165 -3.45 34.21 -24.46
C SER A 165 -4.88 34.20 -25.03
N SER A 166 -5.73 35.07 -24.49
CA SER A 166 -6.58 36.02 -25.25
C SER A 166 -7.03 37.14 -24.28
N ALA A 167 -6.35 38.29 -24.28
CA ALA A 167 -6.61 39.48 -25.10
C ALA A 167 -7.84 40.31 -24.68
N ASN A 168 -7.53 41.50 -24.16
CA ASN A 168 -8.22 42.80 -24.29
C ASN A 168 -9.56 43.05 -23.59
N PHE A 169 -9.50 43.85 -22.51
CA PHE A 169 -10.36 45.04 -22.36
C PHE A 169 -9.63 46.16 -21.60
N PRO A 170 -9.64 47.42 -22.10
CA PRO A 170 -9.06 48.55 -21.40
C PRO A 170 -10.11 49.40 -20.67
N SER A 171 -9.65 50.02 -19.58
CA SER A 171 -10.03 51.37 -19.10
C SER A 171 -11.39 51.57 -18.40
N ARG A 172 -11.32 51.90 -17.09
CA ARG A 172 -11.84 53.20 -16.59
C ARG A 172 -11.30 53.60 -15.21
N ARG A 173 -10.39 54.60 -15.23
CA ARG A 173 -10.29 55.83 -14.40
C ARG A 173 -11.53 56.16 -13.55
N SER A 174 -11.53 56.66 -12.29
CA SER A 174 -10.64 57.55 -11.51
C SER A 174 -11.00 57.47 -9.98
N PRO A 175 -10.85 58.49 -9.09
CA PRO A 175 -9.70 58.66 -8.19
C PRO A 175 -10.04 58.94 -6.70
N GLY A 176 -9.02 58.90 -5.83
CA GLY A 176 -8.92 59.83 -4.69
C GLY A 176 -9.16 59.25 -3.29
N SER A 177 -8.09 59.17 -2.49
CA SER A 177 -7.95 60.06 -1.32
C SER A 177 -6.60 59.80 -0.64
N SER A 178 -5.79 60.84 -0.62
CA SER A 178 -4.56 61.07 0.12
C SER A 178 -4.76 60.99 1.64
N TYR A 179 -3.76 60.47 2.37
CA TYR A 179 -3.06 61.08 3.53
C TYR A 179 -1.83 60.18 3.83
N ALA A 180 -0.62 60.60 3.47
CA ALA A 180 0.36 61.33 4.29
C ALA A 180 1.23 60.44 5.22
N ARG A 181 2.48 60.18 4.76
CA ARG A 181 3.84 60.11 5.39
C ARG A 181 4.00 60.13 6.95
N PRO A 182 5.17 59.78 7.57
CA PRO A 182 6.55 59.72 7.03
C PRO A 182 7.51 58.59 7.52
N HIS A 183 8.58 58.40 6.73
CA HIS A 183 9.98 58.04 7.00
C HIS A 183 10.46 57.52 8.37
N SER A 184 11.29 56.47 8.34
CA SER A 184 12.64 56.49 8.94
C SER A 184 13.61 55.49 8.26
N PRO A 185 14.91 55.85 8.07
CA PRO A 185 15.91 55.05 7.37
C PRO A 185 16.83 54.30 8.35
N GLY A 186 17.33 53.14 7.94
CA GLY A 186 18.34 52.39 8.71
C GLY A 186 19.19 51.51 7.80
N GLN A 187 20.14 52.13 7.08
CA GLN A 187 21.25 51.42 6.46
C GLN A 187 22.22 50.93 7.55
N ALA A 188 22.47 49.63 7.62
CA ALA A 188 23.64 49.08 8.32
C ALA A 188 24.47 48.27 7.32
N LYS A 189 25.67 48.80 7.07
CA LYS A 189 26.68 48.35 6.13
C LYS A 189 27.60 47.36 6.87
N GLY A 190 27.38 46.06 6.70
CA GLY A 190 28.23 45.00 7.25
C GLY A 190 29.12 44.39 6.18
N LYS A 191 30.34 44.91 6.04
CA LYS A 191 31.40 44.41 5.15
C LYS A 191 32.25 43.41 5.93
N GLY A 192 31.99 42.11 5.75
CA GLY A 192 32.76 41.01 6.33
C GLY A 192 33.48 40.21 5.25
N LYS A 193 34.81 40.21 5.30
CA LYS A 193 35.78 39.60 4.39
C LYS A 193 36.50 38.48 5.14
N THR A 194 36.41 37.24 4.69
CA THR A 194 37.33 36.10 4.98
C THR A 194 36.89 34.93 4.08
N SER A 195 37.55 34.63 2.96
CA SER A 195 38.80 33.84 2.79
C SER A 195 38.65 32.35 3.11
N ASP A 196 38.62 31.56 2.02
CA ASP A 196 39.30 30.28 1.81
C ASP A 196 39.20 29.20 2.89
N ALA A 197 38.25 28.29 2.70
CA ALA A 197 38.29 26.93 3.25
C ALA A 197 37.43 25.97 2.40
N ASN A 198 37.78 25.80 1.13
CA ASN A 198 37.06 24.86 0.25
C ASN A 198 38.03 24.08 -0.65
N SER A 199 38.77 23.13 -0.09
CA SER A 199 39.55 22.17 -0.89
C SER A 199 39.81 20.79 -0.25
N VAL A 200 39.34 20.53 0.98
CA VAL A 200 39.59 19.26 1.69
C VAL A 200 38.37 18.32 1.71
N SER A 201 37.19 18.81 1.31
CA SER A 201 35.92 18.05 1.36
C SER A 201 35.73 17.06 0.20
N GLU A 202 36.25 17.36 -1.00
CA GLU A 202 36.02 16.51 -2.19
C GLU A 202 36.79 15.17 -2.16
N SER A 203 37.93 15.08 -1.46
CA SER A 203 38.73 13.86 -1.43
C SER A 203 38.14 12.75 -0.55
N ARG A 204 37.32 13.10 0.47
CA ARG A 204 36.61 12.11 1.29
C ARG A 204 35.36 11.56 0.61
N SER A 205 34.63 12.38 -0.16
CA SER A 205 33.45 11.94 -0.89
C SER A 205 33.81 10.99 -2.05
N LYS A 206 34.97 11.18 -2.68
CA LYS A 206 35.43 10.31 -3.78
C LYS A 206 35.80 8.90 -3.31
N ARG A 207 36.39 8.74 -2.12
CA ARG A 207 36.73 7.42 -1.57
C ARG A 207 35.51 6.61 -1.14
N LYS A 208 34.45 7.26 -0.61
CA LYS A 208 33.20 6.57 -0.26
C LYS A 208 32.40 6.09 -1.47
N ALA A 209 32.50 6.80 -2.60
CA ALA A 209 31.82 6.40 -3.82
C ALA A 209 32.48 5.18 -4.51
N GLU A 210 33.79 5.00 -4.32
CA GLU A 210 34.53 3.86 -4.87
C GLU A 210 34.24 2.57 -4.07
N GLU A 211 34.25 2.65 -2.73
CA GLU A 211 33.92 1.53 -1.85
C GLU A 211 32.49 1.00 -2.06
N ALA A 212 31.52 1.90 -2.29
CA ALA A 212 30.14 1.50 -2.60
C ALA A 212 30.01 0.78 -3.95
N ASN A 213 30.86 1.11 -4.95
CA ASN A 213 30.84 0.43 -6.24
C ASN A 213 31.42 -0.98 -6.16
N ASP A 214 32.47 -1.18 -5.35
CA ASP A 214 33.06 -2.50 -5.12
C ASP A 214 32.08 -3.43 -4.40
N GLU A 215 31.31 -2.93 -3.43
CA GLU A 215 30.28 -3.71 -2.73
C GLU A 215 29.13 -4.12 -3.67
N ILE A 216 28.67 -3.21 -4.54
CA ILE A 216 27.66 -3.52 -5.57
C ILE A 216 28.17 -4.58 -6.55
N GLN A 217 29.45 -4.53 -6.92
CA GLN A 217 30.04 -5.51 -7.84
C GLN A 217 30.18 -6.88 -7.18
N ALA A 218 30.53 -6.94 -5.89
CA ALA A 218 30.58 -8.18 -5.11
C ALA A 218 29.19 -8.83 -4.99
N LEU A 219 28.17 -8.05 -4.65
CA LEU A 219 26.78 -8.54 -4.53
C LEU A 219 26.23 -9.05 -5.86
N LYS A 220 26.57 -8.40 -6.99
CA LYS A 220 26.20 -8.89 -8.33
C LYS A 220 26.84 -10.23 -8.66
N ALA A 221 28.11 -10.45 -8.28
CA ALA A 221 28.79 -11.71 -8.51
C ALA A 221 28.20 -12.86 -7.66
N GLU A 222 27.74 -12.57 -6.45
CA GLU A 222 27.07 -13.54 -5.58
C GLU A 222 25.70 -13.94 -6.13
N LEU A 223 24.90 -12.96 -6.59
CA LEU A 223 23.61 -13.24 -7.24
C LEU A 223 23.77 -14.10 -8.50
N GLU A 224 24.82 -13.89 -9.30
CA GLU A 224 25.07 -14.74 -10.47
C GLU A 224 25.43 -16.18 -10.07
N LYS A 225 26.21 -16.37 -9.00
CA LYS A 225 26.52 -17.71 -8.46
C LYS A 225 25.27 -18.44 -7.98
N VAL A 226 24.39 -17.76 -7.22
CA VAL A 226 23.12 -18.34 -6.75
C VAL A 226 22.23 -18.70 -7.93
N LYS A 227 22.14 -17.84 -8.94
CA LYS A 227 21.33 -18.11 -10.15
C LYS A 227 21.85 -19.32 -10.94
N ARG A 228 23.18 -19.52 -11.01
CA ARG A 228 23.76 -20.73 -11.64
C ARG A 228 23.45 -22.00 -10.85
N GLN A 229 23.47 -21.96 -9.52
CA GLN A 229 23.09 -23.10 -8.67
C GLN A 229 21.61 -23.45 -8.84
N GLN A 230 20.73 -22.46 -8.88
CA GLN A 230 19.29 -22.68 -9.06
C GLN A 230 18.98 -23.29 -10.45
N ASN A 231 19.65 -22.81 -11.50
CA ASN A 231 19.48 -23.37 -12.84
C ASN A 231 20.01 -24.81 -12.96
N ALA A 232 21.09 -25.17 -12.24
CA ALA A 232 21.61 -26.54 -12.23
C ALA A 232 20.65 -27.54 -11.57
N ILE A 233 19.84 -27.10 -10.59
CA ILE A 233 18.83 -27.93 -9.92
C ILE A 233 17.62 -28.21 -10.83
N MET A 234 17.30 -27.31 -11.77
CA MET A 234 16.16 -27.49 -12.68
C MET A 234 16.44 -28.39 -13.90
N THR A 235 17.71 -28.64 -14.23
CA THR A 235 18.08 -29.39 -15.46
C THR A 235 18.34 -30.88 -15.27
N ASP A 236 18.28 -31.44 -14.06
CA ASP A 236 18.47 -32.89 -13.86
C ASP A 236 17.37 -33.54 -13.00
N PRO A 237 16.20 -33.88 -13.59
CA PRO A 237 15.10 -34.53 -12.89
C PRO A 237 15.30 -36.05 -12.65
N SER A 238 16.47 -36.62 -12.91
CA SER A 238 16.62 -38.09 -13.00
C SER A 238 17.03 -38.82 -11.71
N LYS A 239 17.04 -38.18 -10.53
CA LYS A 239 17.52 -38.82 -9.28
C LYS A 239 16.64 -38.68 -8.04
N LEU A 240 15.32 -38.59 -8.18
CA LEU A 240 14.40 -38.66 -7.03
C LEU A 240 13.37 -39.79 -7.19
N LEU A 241 13.81 -41.02 -6.94
CA LEU A 241 12.93 -42.13 -6.55
C LEU A 241 13.11 -42.38 -5.04
N PRO A 242 12.07 -42.23 -4.22
CA PRO A 242 12.01 -42.86 -2.91
C PRO A 242 11.55 -44.32 -3.08
N VAL A 243 12.42 -45.24 -2.63
CA VAL A 243 12.18 -46.68 -2.52
C VAL A 243 11.00 -46.94 -1.57
N ALA A 244 9.93 -47.51 -2.12
CA ALA A 244 8.85 -48.11 -1.34
C ALA A 244 9.31 -49.44 -0.74
N LYS A 245 9.13 -49.62 0.57
CA LYS A 245 9.18 -50.93 1.23
C LYS A 245 7.88 -51.18 1.98
N THR A 246 7.21 -52.23 1.51
CA THR A 246 6.01 -52.88 2.02
C THR A 246 6.29 -53.72 3.26
N LYS A 247 5.31 -53.82 4.18
CA LYS A 247 4.90 -55.10 4.79
C LYS A 247 3.51 -55.01 5.45
N PRO A 248 2.69 -56.08 5.40
CA PRO A 248 1.33 -56.10 5.93
C PRO A 248 1.20 -56.89 7.25
N SER A 249 0.29 -56.49 8.15
CA SER A 249 -0.27 -57.40 9.17
C SER A 249 -1.58 -56.89 9.79
N GLN A 250 -2.66 -57.60 9.43
CA GLN A 250 -3.72 -58.14 10.31
C GLN A 250 -4.67 -57.22 11.11
N ALA A 251 -5.93 -57.26 10.66
CA ALA A 251 -7.17 -57.60 11.38
C ALA A 251 -7.65 -56.79 12.61
N ALA A 252 -8.81 -56.15 12.47
CA ALA A 252 -10.03 -56.41 13.26
C ALA A 252 -11.24 -55.67 12.67
N ALA A 253 -12.41 -56.30 12.76
CA ALA A 253 -13.67 -55.90 12.13
C ALA A 253 -14.46 -54.85 12.92
N THR A 254 -15.24 -54.01 12.23
CA THR A 254 -16.68 -53.78 12.53
C THR A 254 -17.37 -53.07 11.36
N LYS A 255 -18.58 -53.55 11.04
CA LYS A 255 -19.51 -53.04 10.02
C LYS A 255 -20.06 -51.66 10.43
N THR A 256 -20.24 -50.73 9.48
CA THR A 256 -21.54 -50.08 9.22
C THR A 256 -21.53 -49.24 7.93
N ARG A 257 -22.68 -49.32 7.25
CA ARG A 257 -23.12 -48.68 6.01
C ARG A 257 -22.92 -47.16 5.96
N GLY A 258 -22.69 -46.61 4.76
CA GLY A 258 -23.05 -45.23 4.48
C GLY A 258 -22.46 -44.60 3.22
N VAL A 259 -23.25 -44.60 2.15
CA VAL A 259 -23.31 -43.60 1.06
C VAL A 259 -22.23 -43.66 -0.05
N SER A 260 -22.68 -44.23 -1.16
CA SER A 260 -22.07 -44.30 -2.49
C SER A 260 -21.61 -42.94 -3.06
N LEU A 261 -20.35 -42.89 -3.50
CA LEU A 261 -19.81 -41.85 -4.42
C LEU A 261 -19.26 -42.47 -5.72
N ALA A 262 -19.99 -43.44 -6.28
CA ALA A 262 -19.70 -43.98 -7.59
C ALA A 262 -20.97 -43.91 -8.44
N ASN A 263 -21.20 -42.75 -9.06
CA ASN A 263 -22.20 -42.62 -10.12
C ASN A 263 -21.57 -41.93 -11.35
N PRO A 264 -20.80 -42.67 -12.19
CA PRO A 264 -20.12 -42.14 -13.36
C PRO A 264 -21.03 -41.93 -14.58
N THR A 265 -22.37 -41.94 -14.41
CA THR A 265 -23.34 -41.90 -15.53
C THR A 265 -24.09 -40.57 -15.66
N LYS A 266 -23.52 -39.45 -15.20
CA LYS A 266 -24.07 -38.13 -15.55
C LYS A 266 -23.66 -37.76 -16.98
N LYS A 267 -24.54 -38.13 -17.90
CA LYS A 267 -24.55 -37.75 -19.32
C LYS A 267 -24.23 -36.26 -19.50
N ALA A 268 -23.23 -35.97 -20.32
CA ALA A 268 -22.92 -34.63 -20.81
C ALA A 268 -24.18 -34.00 -21.43
N ARG A 269 -24.53 -32.79 -20.98
CA ARG A 269 -25.62 -32.02 -21.59
C ARG A 269 -25.16 -31.60 -22.98
N LYS A 270 -25.83 -32.11 -24.02
CA LYS A 270 -25.66 -31.67 -25.41
C LYS A 270 -26.03 -30.18 -25.49
N TYR A 271 -25.05 -29.36 -25.87
CA TYR A 271 -25.30 -28.00 -26.30
C TYR A 271 -26.18 -28.02 -27.54
N LYS A 272 -27.29 -27.27 -27.51
CA LYS A 272 -28.01 -26.90 -28.73
C LYS A 272 -27.49 -25.53 -29.16
N PRO A 273 -27.09 -25.36 -30.44
CA PRO A 273 -26.74 -24.04 -30.96
C PRO A 273 -27.97 -23.13 -30.91
N ILE A 274 -27.74 -21.91 -30.43
CA ILE A 274 -28.73 -20.83 -30.43
C ILE A 274 -28.82 -20.30 -31.87
N GLU A 275 -30.00 -20.45 -32.48
CA GLU A 275 -30.35 -19.79 -33.73
C GLU A 275 -30.92 -18.42 -33.39
N PHE A 276 -30.26 -17.37 -33.86
CA PHE A 276 -30.77 -16.01 -33.79
C PHE A 276 -31.68 -15.80 -35.01
N ALA A 277 -32.97 -15.57 -34.77
CA ALA A 277 -33.86 -15.06 -35.80
C ALA A 277 -33.37 -13.65 -36.17
N SER A 278 -32.98 -13.47 -37.43
CA SER A 278 -32.74 -12.16 -38.01
C SER A 278 -34.11 -11.49 -38.14
N ASP A 279 -34.31 -10.45 -37.35
CA ASP A 279 -35.45 -9.55 -37.42
C ASP A 279 -35.20 -8.62 -38.61
N ASP A 280 -35.86 -8.94 -39.72
CA ASP A 280 -35.85 -8.17 -40.96
C ASP A 280 -37.33 -8.03 -41.35
N ASP A 281 -37.95 -6.91 -40.97
CA ASP A 281 -39.18 -6.40 -41.58
C ASP A 281 -39.39 -4.90 -41.26
N GLU A 282 -39.38 -4.12 -42.35
CA GLU A 282 -39.91 -2.76 -42.62
C GLU A 282 -39.21 -1.48 -42.10
#